data_AF-A0A8T4S1V1-F1
#
_entry.id   AF-A0A8T4S1V1-F1
#
_cell.length_a   1.000
_cell.length_b   1.000
_cell.length_c   1.000
_cell.angle_alpha   90.00
_cell.angle_beta   90.00
_cell.angle_gamma   90.00
#
_symmetry.space_group_name_H-M   'P 1'
#
loop_
_entity.id
_entity.type
_entity.pdbx_description
1 polymer ?
#
loop_
_entity_poly.entity_id
_entity_poly.type
_entity_poly.pdbx_seq_one_letter_code
_entity_poly.pdbx_strand_id
1 'polypeptide(L)' 'MAKITSTGKQFVITVPKDLMELMGWDKETEIIISKYPGKDILFIEEIKRKKNAE' A
#
# COMPACT_ATOMS: atom_id res chain seq x y z
N MET A 1 -12.23 -1.95 -7.73
CA MET A 1 -12.34 -1.97 -6.26
C MET A 1 -11.19 -2.78 -5.69
N ALA A 2 -10.58 -2.34 -4.60
CA ALA A 2 -9.58 -3.13 -3.89
C ALA A 2 -10.24 -4.42 -3.36
N LYS A 3 -9.63 -5.57 -3.63
CA LYS A 3 -10.14 -6.87 -3.21
C LYS A 3 -9.20 -7.44 -2.15
N ILE A 4 -9.76 -7.83 -1.01
CA ILE A 4 -9.03 -8.56 0.04
C ILE A 4 -9.40 -10.04 -0.09
N THR A 5 -8.40 -10.90 -0.24
CA THR A 5 -8.58 -12.36 -0.24
C THR A 5 -7.72 -12.99 0.84
N SER A 6 -8.30 -13.93 1.60
CA SER A 6 -7.57 -14.74 2.57
C SER A 6 -7.28 -16.11 1.97
N THR A 7 -6.03 -16.55 2.01
CA THR A 7 -5.62 -17.91 1.63
C THR A 7 -5.37 -18.79 2.86
N GLY A 8 -5.86 -18.37 4.04
CA GLY A 8 -5.69 -19.07 5.32
C GLY A 8 -4.35 -18.78 6.01
N LYS A 9 -3.24 -18.65 5.26
CA LYS A 9 -1.91 -18.32 5.80
C LYS A 9 -1.49 -16.86 5.60
N GLN A 10 -2.11 -16.19 4.64
CA GLN A 10 -1.80 -14.81 4.28
C GLN A 10 -3.06 -14.08 3.79
N PHE A 11 -3.05 -12.77 3.95
CA PHE A 11 -4.02 -11.87 3.33
C PHE A 11 -3.36 -11.23 2.11
N VAL A 12 -4.10 -11.20 1.01
CA VAL A 12 -3.69 -10.54 -0.23
C VAL A 12 -4.63 -9.37 -0.47
N ILE A 13 -4.06 -8.17 -0.60
CA ILE A 13 -4.78 -6.95 -0.97
C ILE A 13 -4.40 -6.63 -2.41
N THR A 14 -5.35 -6.75 -3.33
CA THR A 14 -5.12 -6.37 -4.73
C THR A 14 -5.39 -4.88 -4.89
N VAL A 15 -4.33 -4.12 -5.20
CA VAL A 15 -4.41 -2.71 -5.57
C VAL A 15 -4.69 -2.60 -7.07
N PRO A 16 -5.78 -1.94 -7.50
CA PRO A 16 -6.06 -1.72 -8.93
C PRO A 16 -4.96 -0.92 -9.64
N LYS A 17 -4.71 -1.22 -10.92
CA LYS A 17 -3.63 -0.61 -11.72
C LYS A 17 -3.79 0.91 -11.87
N ASP A 18 -5.02 1.36 -12.08
CA ASP A 18 -5.42 2.77 -12.14
C ASP A 18 -5.09 3.51 -10.84
N LEU A 19 -5.27 2.85 -9.68
CA LEU A 19 -4.90 3.43 -8.39
C LEU A 19 -3.38 3.50 -8.22
N MET A 20 -2.64 2.47 -8.67
CA MET A 20 -1.17 2.51 -8.66
C MET A 20 -0.64 3.66 -9.53
N GLU A 21 -1.19 3.84 -10.73
CA GLU A 21 -0.82 4.93 -11.64
C GLU A 21 -1.11 6.31 -11.04
N LEU A 22 -2.27 6.50 -10.39
CA LEU A 22 -2.63 7.74 -9.70
C LEU A 22 -1.66 8.06 -8.54
N MET A 23 -1.24 7.03 -7.82
CA MET A 23 -0.30 7.15 -6.69
C MET A 23 1.16 7.28 -7.14
N GLY A 24 1.45 7.09 -8.44
CA GLY A 24 2.81 7.03 -8.96
C GLY A 24 3.59 5.80 -8.50
N TRP A 25 2.90 4.73 -8.09
CA TRP A 25 3.52 3.50 -7.60
C TRP A 25 3.75 2.52 -8.74
N ASP A 26 4.88 1.82 -8.67
CA ASP A 26 5.22 0.69 -9.50
C ASP A 26 5.28 -0.61 -8.67
N LYS A 27 5.77 -1.69 -9.27
CA LYS A 27 5.88 -2.99 -8.59
C LYS A 27 7.01 -3.05 -7.55
N GLU A 28 7.95 -2.11 -7.59
CA GLU A 28 9.12 -2.06 -6.71
C GLU A 28 8.92 -1.07 -5.55
N THR A 29 7.82 -0.32 -5.58
CA THR A 29 7.48 0.68 -4.57
C THR A 29 7.33 0.02 -3.19
N GLU A 30 8.21 0.41 -2.27
CA GLU A 30 8.13 0.01 -0.87
C GLU A 30 7.05 0.83 -0.15
N ILE A 31 6.16 0.15 0.57
CA ILE A 31 5.01 0.77 1.24
C ILE A 31 4.99 0.43 2.74
N ILE A 32 4.42 1.34 3.54
CA ILE A 32 4.04 1.11 4.93
C ILE A 32 2.54 0.91 4.99
N ILE A 33 2.10 -0.06 5.79
CA ILE A 33 0.69 -0.31 6.09
C ILE A 33 0.49 -0.06 7.59
N SER A 34 -0.34 0.93 7.92
CA SER A 34 -0.61 1.38 9.30
C SER A 34 -2.10 1.27 9.62
N LYS A 35 -2.45 0.87 10.84
CA LYS A 35 -3.84 0.90 11.31
C LYS A 35 -4.20 2.29 11.83
N TYR A 36 -5.32 2.85 11.39
CA TYR A 36 -5.81 4.11 11.93
C TYR A 36 -6.27 3.93 13.38
N PRO A 37 -5.79 4.71 14.35
CA PRO A 37 -6.19 4.57 15.74
C PRO A 37 -7.70 4.74 15.92
N GLY A 38 -8.34 3.76 16.57
CA GLY A 38 -9.78 3.81 16.86
C GLY A 38 -10.72 3.60 15.67
N LYS A 39 -10.19 3.22 14.49
CA LYS A 39 -11.02 2.82 13.33
C LYS A 39 -10.47 1.52 12.73
N ASP A 40 -11.36 0.72 12.13
CA ASP A 40 -10.95 -0.47 11.37
C ASP A 40 -10.60 -0.11 9.92
N ILE A 41 -9.66 0.83 9.78
CA ILE A 41 -9.16 1.34 8.50
C ILE A 41 -7.65 1.13 8.46
N LEU A 42 -7.15 0.63 7.33
CA LEU A 42 -5.72 0.55 7.02
C LEU A 42 -5.33 1.71 6.11
N PHE A 43 -4.26 2.40 6.47
CA PHE A 43 -3.62 3.43 5.66
C PHE A 43 -2.38 2.84 4.99
N ILE A 44 -2.18 3.14 3.71
CA ILE A 44 -1.02 2.69 2.95
C ILE A 44 -0.31 3.93 2.41
N GLU A 45 0.98 4.04 2.69
CA GLU A 45 1.82 5.14 2.24
C GLU A 45 3.14 4.63 1.64
N GLU A 46 3.67 5.36 0.66
CA GLU A 46 4.99 5.09 0.11
C GLU A 46 6.08 5.42 1.14
N ILE A 47 7.07 4.54 1.27
CA ILE A 47 8.31 4.87 1.96
C ILE A 47 9.10 5.81 1.06
N LYS A 48 8.87 7.12 1.23
CA LYS A 48 9.71 8.11 0.55
C LYS A 48 11.13 7.96 1.07
N ARG A 49 11.99 7.31 0.28
CA ARG A 49 13.44 7.43 0.48
C ARG A 49 13.74 8.92 0.42
N LYS A 50 14.21 9.50 1.52
CA LYS A 50 14.84 10.83 1.47
C LYS A 50 15.87 10.72 0.36
N LYS A 51 15.68 11.47 -0.73
CA LYS A 51 16.80 11.76 -1.63
C LYS A 51 17.88 12.31 -0.71
N ASN A 52 18.96 11.55 -0.52
CA ASN A 52 20.20 12.14 -0.04
C ASN A 52 20.46 13.30 -1.01
N ALA A 53 20.42 14.51 -0.48
CA ALA A 53 20.89 15.67 -1.21
C ALA A 53 22.36 15.39 -1.52
N GLU A 54 22.66 15.40 -2.83
CA GLU A 54 24.02 15.40 -3.37
C GLU A 54 24.86 16.53 -2.78
#